data_AF-A0A1F9N2C6-F1
#
_entry.id   AF-A0A1F9N2C6-F1
#
_cell.length_a   1.000
_cell.length_b   1.000
_cell.length_c   1.000
_cell.angle_alpha   90.00
_cell.angle_beta   90.00
_cell.angle_gamma   90.00
#
_symmetry.space_group_name_H-M   'P 1'
#
loop_
_entity.id
_entity.type
_entity.pdbx_description
1 polymer ?
#
loop_
_entity_poly.entity_id
_entity_poly.type
_entity_poly.pdbx_seq_one_letter_code
_entity_poly.pdbx_strand_id
1 'polypeptide(L)'
;MYYYELFDNPLNKWLVENHQKKFNSPPELWAGHSFAAGIALVAAVKKAGSVDTEALIKALEGLEFDGPKTLTEKMRIRPEDHQAMQGVPVVELIKVEGKDYPVPKLLFLPTAEQVNLPITVPAK
;
A
#
# COMPACT_ATOMS: atom_id res chain seq x y z
N MET A 1 2.58 6.95 3.52
CA MET A 1 1.66 7.96 2.97
C MET A 1 1.12 7.50 1.62
N TYR A 2 -0.17 7.72 1.34
CA TYR A 2 -0.81 7.53 0.03
C TYR A 2 -1.42 8.87 -0.41
N TYR A 3 -1.17 9.27 -1.65
CA TYR A 3 -1.87 10.34 -2.35
C TYR A 3 -2.01 9.89 -3.80
N TYR A 4 -3.23 9.93 -4.32
CA TYR A 4 -3.61 9.22 -5.53
C TYR A 4 -2.86 9.67 -6.79
N GLU A 5 -2.31 10.89 -6.83
CA GLU A 5 -1.51 11.40 -7.96
C GLU A 5 -0.03 10.96 -7.89
N LEU A 6 0.46 10.41 -6.77
CA LEU A 6 1.88 10.04 -6.64
C LEU A 6 2.26 8.73 -7.32
N PHE A 7 1.28 7.88 -7.63
CA PHE A 7 1.53 6.50 -8.04
C PHE A 7 0.91 6.23 -9.42
N ASP A 8 1.76 6.11 -10.45
CA ASP A 8 1.32 5.75 -11.80
C ASP A 8 1.42 4.24 -12.02
N ASN A 9 0.37 3.51 -11.59
CA ASN A 9 0.26 2.08 -11.85
C ASN A 9 -1.20 1.66 -12.11
N PRO A 10 -1.46 0.50 -12.74
CA PRO A 10 -2.81 0.07 -13.10
C PRO A 10 -3.76 -0.10 -11.90
N LEU A 11 -3.26 -0.56 -10.74
CA LEU A 11 -4.07 -0.75 -9.54
C LEU A 11 -4.53 0.58 -8.95
N ASN A 12 -3.65 1.59 -8.95
CA ASN A 12 -3.99 2.93 -8.51
C ASN A 12 -4.97 3.60 -9.48
N LYS A 13 -4.74 3.49 -10.80
CA LYS A 13 -5.68 3.99 -11.81
C LYS A 13 -7.06 3.40 -11.63
N TRP A 14 -7.14 2.09 -11.45
CA TRP A 14 -8.40 1.40 -11.17
C TRP A 14 -9.07 1.94 -9.90
N LEU A 15 -8.31 2.09 -8.81
CA LEU A 15 -8.84 2.61 -7.55
C LEU A 15 -9.37 4.04 -7.72
N VAL A 16 -8.62 4.93 -8.38
CA VAL A 16 -9.02 6.32 -8.62
C VAL A 16 -10.30 6.40 -9.43
N GLU A 17 -10.36 5.70 -10.56
CA GLU A 17 -11.52 5.72 -11.44
C GLU A 17 -12.78 5.18 -10.74
N ASN A 18 -12.68 4.06 -10.03
CA ASN A 18 -13.83 3.44 -9.39
C ASN A 18 -14.27 4.22 -8.14
N HIS A 19 -13.33 4.78 -7.38
CA HIS A 19 -13.66 5.61 -6.22
C HIS A 19 -14.35 6.91 -6.68
N GLN A 20 -13.83 7.56 -7.73
CA GLN A 20 -14.44 8.76 -8.31
C GLN A 20 -15.85 8.47 -8.84
N LYS A 21 -16.05 7.38 -9.58
CA LYS A 21 -17.38 6.98 -10.09
C LYS A 21 -18.39 6.71 -8.98
N LYS A 22 -17.95 6.12 -7.86
CA LYS A 22 -18.84 5.68 -6.78
C LYS A 22 -19.15 6.80 -5.77
N PHE A 23 -18.17 7.65 -5.48
CA PHE A 23 -18.23 8.60 -4.37
C PHE A 23 -18.07 10.05 -4.80
N ASN A 24 -17.90 10.31 -6.10
CA ASN A 24 -17.63 11.65 -6.66
C ASN A 24 -16.40 12.35 -6.05
N SER A 25 -15.46 11.58 -5.52
CA SER A 25 -14.20 12.08 -4.98
C SER A 25 -13.05 11.11 -5.27
N PRO A 26 -11.80 11.60 -5.35
CA PRO A 26 -10.64 10.71 -5.42
C PRO A 26 -10.50 9.91 -4.10
N PRO A 27 -9.81 8.76 -4.15
CA PRO A 27 -9.50 7.99 -2.96
C PRO A 27 -8.52 8.75 -2.08
N GLU A 28 -8.79 8.77 -0.78
CA GLU A 28 -7.89 9.32 0.21
C GLU A 28 -6.96 8.23 0.79
N LEU A 29 -6.14 8.60 1.77
CA LEU A 29 -5.16 7.76 2.44
C LEU A 29 -5.71 6.37 2.86
N TRP A 30 -6.83 6.32 3.57
CA TRP A 30 -7.41 5.11 4.13
C TRP A 30 -8.03 4.22 3.05
N ALA A 31 -8.65 4.79 2.03
CA ALA A 31 -9.11 4.05 0.85
C ALA A 31 -7.94 3.34 0.16
N GLY A 32 -6.80 4.02 -0.02
CA GLY A 32 -5.57 3.42 -0.57
C GLY A 32 -5.04 2.26 0.28
N HIS A 33 -4.98 2.43 1.61
CA HIS A 33 -4.54 1.37 2.52
C HIS A 33 -5.51 0.18 2.56
N SER A 34 -6.82 0.46 2.60
CA SER A 34 -7.85 -0.59 2.63
C SER A 34 -7.87 -1.40 1.34
N PHE A 35 -7.62 -0.75 0.20
CA PHE A 35 -7.50 -1.44 -1.08
C PHE A 35 -6.29 -2.38 -1.11
N ALA A 36 -5.14 -1.93 -0.62
CA ALA A 36 -3.95 -2.79 -0.48
C ALA A 36 -4.21 -3.99 0.45
N ALA A 37 -4.86 -3.77 1.59
CA ALA A 37 -5.23 -4.83 2.54
C ALA A 37 -6.17 -5.85 1.90
N GLY A 38 -7.18 -5.38 1.14
CA GLY A 38 -8.09 -6.25 0.40
C GLY A 38 -7.36 -7.13 -0.63
N ILE A 39 -6.39 -6.57 -1.36
CA ILE A 39 -5.55 -7.35 -2.29
C ILE A 39 -4.78 -8.44 -1.55
N ALA A 40 -4.12 -8.09 -0.44
CA ALA A 40 -3.33 -9.04 0.35
C ALA A 40 -4.20 -10.19 0.89
N LEU A 41 -5.40 -9.89 1.41
CA LEU A 41 -6.32 -10.91 1.92
C LEU A 41 -6.82 -11.84 0.80
N VAL A 42 -7.21 -11.30 -0.36
CA VAL A 42 -7.64 -12.12 -1.50
C VAL A 42 -6.50 -13.00 -2.00
N ALA A 43 -5.27 -12.47 -2.06
CA ALA A 43 -4.09 -13.24 -2.44
C ALA A 43 -3.79 -14.36 -1.43
N ALA A 44 -3.88 -14.07 -0.13
CA ALA A 44 -3.70 -15.05 0.93
C ALA A 44 -4.75 -16.17 0.87
N VAL A 45 -6.03 -15.85 0.70
CA VAL A 45 -7.10 -16.85 0.54
C VAL A 45 -6.85 -17.74 -0.68
N LYS A 46 -6.45 -17.15 -1.82
CA LYS A 46 -6.10 -17.91 -3.04
C LYS A 46 -4.90 -18.82 -2.83
N LYS A 47 -3.87 -18.35 -2.11
CA LYS A 47 -2.67 -19.13 -1.79
C LYS A 47 -2.95 -20.25 -0.78
N ALA A 48 -3.77 -19.98 0.23
CA ALA A 48 -4.15 -20.94 1.26
C ALA A 48 -5.16 -21.99 0.75
N GLY A 49 -5.98 -21.65 -0.24
CA GLY A 49 -7.13 -22.47 -0.66
C GLY A 49 -8.19 -22.61 0.43
N SER A 50 -8.15 -21.77 1.46
CA SER A 50 -8.95 -21.86 2.69
C SER A 50 -9.07 -20.49 3.34
N VAL A 51 -10.05 -20.35 4.24
CA VAL A 51 -10.22 -19.22 5.16
C VAL A 51 -9.90 -19.59 6.61
N ASP A 52 -9.32 -20.78 6.82
CA ASP A 52 -8.78 -21.20 8.11
C ASP A 52 -7.65 -20.25 8.58
N THR A 53 -7.64 -19.95 9.87
CA THR A 53 -6.75 -18.92 10.44
C THR A 53 -5.28 -19.32 10.30
N GLU A 54 -4.92 -20.56 10.64
CA GLU A 54 -3.54 -21.04 10.57
C GLU A 54 -3.05 -21.15 9.12
N ALA A 55 -3.93 -21.57 8.22
CA ALA A 55 -3.64 -21.56 6.78
C ALA A 55 -3.40 -20.14 6.26
N LEU A 56 -4.19 -19.16 6.68
CA LEU A 56 -4.04 -17.76 6.28
C LEU A 56 -2.77 -17.12 6.85
N ILE A 57 -2.41 -17.39 8.11
CA ILE A 57 -1.15 -16.90 8.70
C ILE A 57 0.03 -17.36 7.85
N LYS A 58 0.11 -18.66 7.54
CA LYS A 58 1.17 -19.24 6.69
C LYS A 58 1.17 -18.67 5.27
N ALA A 59 -0.01 -18.36 4.73
CA ALA A 59 -0.12 -17.77 3.40
C ALA A 59 0.35 -16.31 3.38
N LEU A 60 0.02 -15.54 4.42
CA LEU A 60 0.35 -14.12 4.58
C LEU A 60 1.83 -13.92 4.91
N GLU A 61 2.44 -14.75 5.75
CA GLU A 61 3.87 -14.61 6.07
C GLU A 61 4.74 -14.73 4.80
N GLY A 62 5.47 -13.65 4.50
CA GLY A 62 6.30 -13.55 3.30
C GLY A 62 5.52 -13.32 2.01
N LEU A 63 4.21 -13.03 2.07
CA LEU A 63 3.41 -12.71 0.91
C LEU A 63 3.91 -11.42 0.25
N GLU A 64 4.23 -11.52 -1.04
CA GLU A 64 4.52 -10.37 -1.90
C GLU A 64 3.34 -10.08 -2.82
N PHE A 65 2.97 -8.81 -2.94
CA PHE A 65 1.83 -8.38 -3.75
C PHE A 65 1.99 -6.96 -4.27
N ASP A 66 1.36 -6.70 -5.42
CA ASP A 66 1.23 -5.36 -5.98
C ASP A 66 0.05 -4.64 -5.34
N GLY A 67 0.20 -3.36 -5.02
CA GLY A 67 -0.84 -2.52 -4.44
C GLY A 67 -0.92 -1.15 -5.11
N PRO A 68 -1.84 -0.26 -4.68
CA PRO A 68 -2.00 1.07 -5.27
C PRO A 68 -0.76 1.96 -5.06
N LYS A 69 0.11 1.62 -4.10
CA LYS A 69 1.36 2.36 -3.83
C LYS A 69 2.60 1.73 -4.49
N THR A 70 2.43 0.64 -5.22
CA THR A 70 3.56 -0.06 -5.88
C THR A 70 4.09 0.78 -7.03
N LEU A 71 5.39 1.02 -7.03
CA LEU A 71 6.13 1.69 -8.12
C LEU A 71 7.40 0.93 -8.45
N THR A 72 8.36 0.90 -7.52
CA THR A 72 9.67 0.29 -7.70
C THR A 72 9.76 -1.13 -7.15
N GLU A 73 8.94 -1.45 -6.15
CA GLU A 73 8.94 -2.76 -5.48
C GLU A 73 7.54 -3.17 -5.03
N LYS A 74 7.37 -4.48 -4.86
CA LYS A 74 6.15 -5.06 -4.29
C LYS A 74 6.07 -4.79 -2.80
N MET A 75 4.84 -4.77 -2.29
CA MET A 75 4.63 -4.85 -0.85
C MET A 75 4.91 -6.26 -0.37
N ARG A 76 5.51 -6.40 0.82
CA ARG A 76 5.77 -7.70 1.45
C ARG A 76 5.28 -7.72 2.89
N ILE A 77 4.54 -8.74 3.29
CA ILE A 77 4.22 -8.96 4.71
C ILE A 77 5.41 -9.67 5.35
N ARG A 78 6.13 -8.97 6.23
CA ARG A 78 7.32 -9.48 6.93
C ARG A 78 6.93 -10.58 7.94
N PRO A 79 7.44 -11.82 7.82
CA PRO A 79 7.07 -12.92 8.73
C PRO A 79 7.32 -12.65 10.22
N GLU A 80 8.36 -11.88 10.52
CA GLU A 80 8.87 -11.65 11.87
C GLU A 80 7.87 -10.88 12.74
N ASP A 81 7.17 -9.89 12.18
CA ASP A 81 6.27 -8.99 12.91
C ASP A 81 4.98 -8.61 12.16
N HIS A 82 4.73 -9.24 11.01
CA HIS A 82 3.57 -9.02 10.15
C HIS A 82 3.43 -7.59 9.61
N GLN A 83 4.51 -6.81 9.64
CA GLN A 83 4.54 -5.48 9.04
C GLN A 83 4.47 -5.58 7.51
N ALA A 84 3.61 -4.77 6.89
CA ALA A 84 3.59 -4.57 5.45
C ALA A 84 4.74 -3.65 5.03
N MET A 85 5.86 -4.27 4.64
CA MET A 85 7.05 -3.62 4.10
C MET A 85 6.77 -3.08 2.71
N GLN A 86 7.10 -1.82 2.49
CA GLN A 86 6.84 -1.09 1.26
C GLN A 86 7.65 0.21 1.25
N GLY A 87 7.88 0.75 0.06
CA GLY A 87 8.43 2.10 -0.07
C GLY A 87 7.54 3.17 0.56
N VAL A 88 8.18 4.15 1.21
CA VAL A 88 7.50 5.26 1.87
C VAL A 88 7.88 6.56 1.17
N PRO A 89 6.96 7.23 0.44
CA PRO A 89 7.33 8.41 -0.32
C PRO A 89 7.74 9.56 0.58
N VAL A 90 8.86 10.19 0.24
CA VAL A 90 9.30 11.49 0.77
C VAL A 90 8.78 12.56 -0.19
N VAL A 91 7.98 13.48 0.35
CA VAL A 91 7.26 14.47 -0.44
C VAL A 91 7.55 15.89 0.04
N GLU A 92 7.53 16.83 -0.88
CA GLU A 92 7.42 18.26 -0.62
C GLU A 92 5.96 18.68 -0.80
N LEU A 93 5.43 19.48 0.12
CA LEU A 93 4.09 20.05 -0.01
C LEU A 93 4.18 21.36 -0.80
N ILE A 94 3.59 21.38 -1.99
CA ILE A 94 3.59 22.57 -2.86
C ILE A 94 2.20 23.19 -2.95
N LYS A 95 2.14 24.52 -3.07
CA LYS A 95 0.90 25.22 -3.39
C LYS A 95 0.64 25.11 -4.89
N VAL A 96 -0.58 24.73 -5.26
CA VAL A 96 -1.01 24.62 -6.66
C VAL A 96 -2.19 25.56 -6.88
N GLU A 97 -2.14 26.37 -7.94
CA GLU A 97 -3.22 27.28 -8.29
C GLU A 97 -4.52 26.50 -8.54
N GLY A 98 -5.64 26.99 -8.02
CA GLY A 98 -6.94 26.32 -8.12
C GLY A 98 -7.20 25.20 -7.09
N LYS A 99 -6.22 24.83 -6.26
CA LYS A 99 -6.43 23.95 -5.08
C LYS A 99 -6.36 24.77 -3.79
N ASP A 100 -7.27 24.49 -2.86
CA ASP A 100 -7.36 25.11 -1.53
C ASP A 100 -6.50 24.39 -0.47
N TYR A 101 -5.83 23.31 -0.85
CA TYR A 101 -4.90 22.53 -0.02
C TYR A 101 -3.54 22.33 -0.72
N PRO A 102 -2.45 22.10 0.04
CA PRO A 102 -1.15 21.78 -0.54
C PRO A 102 -1.15 20.40 -1.20
N VAL A 103 -0.50 20.29 -2.36
CA VAL A 103 -0.34 19.04 -3.11
C VAL A 103 1.01 18.41 -2.80
N PRO A 104 1.06 17.11 -2.46
CA PRO A 104 2.33 16.39 -2.35
C PRO A 104 3.01 16.24 -3.71
N LYS A 105 4.26 16.69 -3.80
CA LYS A 105 5.18 16.41 -4.91
C LYS A 105 6.21 15.38 -4.45
N LEU A 106 6.32 14.27 -5.18
CA LEU A 106 7.31 13.23 -4.87
C LEU A 106 8.73 13.79 -5.05
N LEU A 107 9.55 13.70 -4.01
CA LEU A 107 10.99 13.99 -4.10
C LEU A 107 11.77 12.70 -4.32
N PHE A 108 11.45 11.69 -3.52
CA PHE A 108 12.14 10.41 -3.52
C PHE A 108 11.22 9.32 -2.94
N LEU A 109 11.35 8.10 -3.44
CA LEU A 109 10.67 6.92 -2.91
C LEU A 109 11.73 5.89 -2.45
N PRO A 110 12.15 5.92 -1.18
CA PRO A 110 13.01 4.87 -0.64
C PRO A 110 12.32 3.51 -0.72
N THR A 111 13.09 2.46 -0.99
CA THR A 111 12.64 1.06 -0.84
C THR A 111 12.41 0.73 0.62
N ALA A 112 11.68 -0.34 0.90
CA ALA A 112 11.43 -0.86 2.24
C ALA A 112 12.75 -1.17 2.97
N GLU A 113 13.75 -1.65 2.23
CA GLU A 113 15.11 -1.88 2.72
C GLU A 113 15.82 -0.58 3.08
N GLN A 114 15.72 0.47 2.26
CA GLN A 114 16.30 1.78 2.56
C GLN A 114 15.64 2.46 3.77
N VAL A 115 14.34 2.24 3.97
CA VAL A 115 13.64 2.72 5.18
C VAL A 115 14.08 1.95 6.43
N ASN A 116 14.41 0.66 6.28
CA ASN A 116 14.96 -0.20 7.32
C ASN A 116 14.19 -0.16 8.66
N LEU A 117 12.86 -0.39 8.61
CA LEU A 117 12.04 -0.37 9.82
C LEU A 117 12.47 -1.46 10.82
N PRO A 118 12.68 -1.12 12.10
CA PRO A 118 13.09 -2.09 13.11
C PRO A 118 11.99 -3.13 13.36
N ILE A 119 12.40 -4.29 13.87
CA ILE A 119 11.48 -5.28 14.45
C ILE A 119 11.41 -4.98 15.96
N THR A 120 10.21 -4.78 16.48
CA THR A 120 9.98 -4.38 17.88
C THR A 120 9.23 -5.43 18.70
N VAL A 121 8.89 -6.57 18.09
CA VAL A 121 8.25 -7.72 18.76
C VAL A 121 9.32 -8.72 19.23
N PRO A 122 9.03 -9.54 20.26
CA PRO A 122 9.90 -10.64 20.66
C PRO A 122 10.13 -11.63 19.50
N ALA A 123 11.31 -12.26 19.47
CA ALA A 123 11.57 -13.35 18.53
C ALA A 123 10.60 -14.53 18.80
N LYS A 124 10.08 -15.12 17.72
CA LYS A 124 9.22 -16.32 17.76
C LYS A 124 10.02 -17.58 18.08
#